data_AF-A0A257RUV4-F1
#
_entry.id   AF-A0A257RUV4-F1
#
_cell.length_a   1.000
_cell.length_b   1.000
_cell.length_c   1.000
_cell.angle_alpha   90.00
_cell.angle_beta   90.00
_cell.angle_gamma   90.00
#
_symmetry.space_group_name_H-M   'P 1'
#
loop_
_entity.id
_entity.type
_entity.pdbx_description
1 polymer ?
#
loop_
_entity_poly.entity_id
_entity_poly.type
_entity_poly.pdbx_seq_one_letter_code
_entity_poly.pdbx_strand_id
1 'polypeptide(L)'
;KQKTGHFPVVLRLDQAGFDGYGELIATSRKLAKTDPSVVRRFIEASAAGWKSYLDGNPAPAFALIRKANPDMTPALLKFGYDQLKAHQVVEDATTAKIGIGGMTDARWKGFYEQMRAAGLYPAQFDYRKAYTLRFLPKGKAAAR
;
A
#
# COMPACT_ATOMS: atom_id res chain seq x y z
N LYS A 1 19.99 18.58 0.48
CA LYS A 1 21.14 17.97 -0.23
C LYS A 1 21.39 16.59 0.35
N GLN A 2 21.49 15.54 -0.48
CA GLN A 2 21.97 14.24 0.01
C GLN A 2 23.45 14.34 0.39
N LYS A 3 23.89 13.58 1.39
CA LYS A 3 25.24 13.69 2.00
C LYS A 3 26.39 13.47 1.01
N THR A 4 26.14 12.78 -0.12
CA THR A 4 27.14 12.39 -1.11
C THR A 4 27.28 13.34 -2.29
N GLY A 5 26.40 14.34 -2.45
CA GLY A 5 26.45 15.29 -3.57
C GLY A 5 25.96 14.76 -4.93
N HIS A 6 25.62 13.48 -5.02
CA HIS A 6 25.06 12.84 -6.22
C HIS A 6 23.60 12.45 -6.00
N PHE A 7 22.79 12.51 -7.06
CA PHE A 7 21.42 12.01 -7.04
C PHE A 7 21.42 10.54 -7.50
N PRO A 8 20.90 9.59 -6.69
CA PRO A 8 20.74 8.23 -7.13
C PRO A 8 19.70 8.15 -8.24
N VAL A 9 19.93 7.31 -9.24
CA VAL A 9 18.91 6.94 -10.22
C VAL A 9 17.89 6.05 -9.51
N VAL A 10 16.63 6.49 -9.47
CA VAL A 10 15.53 5.73 -8.86
C VAL A 10 14.88 4.85 -9.93
N LEU A 11 15.06 3.54 -9.82
CA LEU A 11 14.45 2.56 -10.71
C LEU A 11 13.15 2.05 -10.09
N ARG A 12 12.02 2.56 -10.58
CA ARG A 12 10.69 2.23 -10.07
C ARG A 12 10.12 0.99 -10.76
N LEU A 13 9.81 -0.04 -9.97
CA LEU A 13 9.23 -1.28 -10.49
C LEU A 13 7.86 -1.05 -11.13
N ASP A 14 7.04 -0.18 -10.55
CA ASP A 14 5.72 0.16 -11.08
C ASP A 14 5.78 0.91 -12.42
N GLN A 15 6.87 1.66 -12.67
CA GLN A 15 7.12 2.31 -13.97
C GLN A 15 7.74 1.34 -14.99
N ALA A 16 8.42 0.29 -14.51
CA ALA A 16 8.96 -0.78 -15.33
C ALA A 16 7.92 -1.85 -15.71
N GLY A 17 6.64 -1.64 -15.37
CA GLY A 17 5.54 -2.52 -15.72
C GLY A 17 5.35 -3.71 -14.77
N PHE A 18 5.94 -3.69 -13.57
CA PHE A 18 5.70 -4.73 -12.57
C PHE A 18 4.39 -4.47 -11.81
N ASP A 19 3.41 -5.35 -11.98
CA ASP A 19 2.03 -5.14 -11.48
C ASP A 19 1.83 -5.54 -10.00
N GLY A 20 2.88 -6.06 -9.34
CA GLY A 20 2.80 -6.51 -7.95
C GLY A 20 2.42 -5.38 -6.97
N TYR A 21 1.70 -5.75 -5.91
CA TYR A 21 1.47 -4.87 -4.76
C TYR A 21 2.64 -5.03 -3.78
N GLY A 22 3.33 -3.93 -3.46
CA GLY A 22 4.54 -3.94 -2.62
C GLY A 22 4.28 -4.22 -1.14
N GLU A 23 3.15 -3.76 -0.61
CA GLU A 23 2.70 -4.06 0.76
C GLU A 23 1.22 -4.44 0.79
N LEU A 24 0.86 -5.35 1.70
CA LEU A 24 -0.48 -5.92 1.81
C LEU A 24 -0.88 -6.06 3.28
N ILE A 25 -2.15 -5.79 3.58
CA ILE A 25 -2.78 -6.23 4.84
C ILE A 25 -3.34 -7.63 4.62
N ALA A 26 -2.83 -8.60 5.38
CA ALA A 26 -3.30 -9.98 5.34
C ALA A 26 -4.13 -10.31 6.59
N THR A 27 -5.17 -11.13 6.41
CA THR A 27 -5.93 -11.71 7.50
C THR A 27 -6.40 -13.12 7.15
N SER A 28 -6.74 -13.92 8.15
CA SER A 28 -7.21 -15.29 7.91
C SER A 28 -8.59 -15.29 7.22
N ARG A 29 -8.81 -16.28 6.35
CA ARG A 29 -10.14 -16.51 5.75
C ARG A 29 -11.21 -16.76 6.82
N LYS A 30 -10.83 -17.38 7.95
CA LYS A 30 -11.71 -17.60 9.09
C LYS A 30 -12.19 -16.27 9.65
N LEU A 31 -11.28 -15.39 10.06
CA LEU A 31 -11.65 -14.09 10.65
C LEU A 31 -12.47 -13.23 9.68
N ALA A 32 -12.08 -13.19 8.41
CA ALA A 32 -12.85 -12.48 7.38
C ALA A 32 -14.29 -13.02 7.20
N LYS A 33 -14.56 -14.28 7.53
CA LYS A 33 -15.90 -14.87 7.47
C LYS A 33 -16.67 -14.73 8.78
N THR A 34 -16.02 -15.00 9.90
CA THR A 34 -16.67 -15.08 11.22
C THR A 34 -16.88 -13.70 11.84
N ASP A 35 -15.98 -12.75 11.59
CA ASP A 35 -16.10 -11.38 12.05
C ASP A 35 -15.63 -10.38 10.98
N PRO A 36 -16.42 -10.21 9.90
CA PRO A 36 -16.11 -9.23 8.87
C PRO A 36 -16.13 -7.78 9.39
N SER A 37 -16.76 -7.52 10.54
CA SER A 37 -16.88 -6.19 11.12
C SER A 37 -15.54 -5.68 11.65
N VAL A 38 -14.78 -6.54 12.35
CA VAL A 38 -13.43 -6.22 12.83
C VAL A 38 -12.48 -6.00 11.67
N VAL A 39 -12.55 -6.84 10.63
CA VAL A 39 -11.70 -6.67 9.43
C VAL A 39 -11.97 -5.33 8.75
N ARG A 40 -13.25 -4.95 8.59
CA ARG A 40 -13.64 -3.67 8.02
C ARG A 40 -13.12 -2.49 8.84
N ARG A 41 -13.39 -2.49 10.15
CA ARG A 41 -12.93 -1.42 11.05
C ARG A 41 -11.41 -1.29 11.06
N PHE A 42 -10.68 -2.40 11.00
CA PHE A 42 -9.23 -2.38 10.93
C PHE A 42 -8.75 -1.69 9.66
N ILE A 43 -9.27 -2.08 8.49
CA ILE A 43 -8.88 -1.49 7.20
C ILE A 43 -9.24 0.00 7.14
N GLU A 44 -10.43 0.38 7.61
CA GLU A 44 -10.86 1.78 7.68
C GLU A 44 -9.96 2.61 8.61
N ALA A 45 -9.62 2.08 9.79
CA ALA A 45 -8.72 2.74 10.73
C ALA A 45 -7.28 2.86 10.17
N SER A 46 -6.78 1.82 9.50
CA SER A 46 -5.47 1.85 8.84
C SER A 46 -5.42 2.92 7.74
N ALA A 47 -6.46 2.99 6.88
CA ALA A 47 -6.56 4.00 5.84
C ALA A 47 -6.66 5.42 6.43
N ALA A 48 -7.44 5.60 7.51
CA ALA A 48 -7.54 6.88 8.20
C ALA A 48 -6.20 7.31 8.84
N GLY A 49 -5.45 6.36 9.40
CA GLY A 49 -4.11 6.60 9.94
C GLY A 49 -3.12 7.08 8.88
N TRP A 50 -3.08 6.39 7.72
CA TRP A 50 -2.27 6.82 6.58
C TRP A 50 -2.66 8.22 6.10
N LYS A 51 -3.96 8.49 5.96
CA LYS A 51 -4.45 9.81 5.56
C LYS A 51 -4.02 10.89 6.55
N SER A 52 -4.18 10.66 7.85
CA SER A 52 -3.77 11.58 8.91
C SER A 52 -2.25 11.85 8.85
N TYR A 53 -1.46 10.81 8.61
CA TYR A 53 0.00 10.92 8.47
C TYR A 53 0.42 11.72 7.23
N LEU A 54 -0.15 11.42 6.06
CA LEU A 54 0.27 11.99 4.77
C LEU A 54 -0.29 13.39 4.52
N ASP A 55 -1.54 13.64 4.90
CA ASP A 55 -2.23 14.91 4.67
C ASP A 55 -2.22 15.85 5.88
N GLY A 56 -1.97 15.31 7.08
CA GLY A 56 -2.01 16.04 8.34
C GLY A 56 -0.64 16.24 8.99
N ASN A 57 -0.61 16.18 10.32
CA ASN A 57 0.61 16.30 11.10
C ASN A 57 1.29 14.92 11.26
N PRO A 58 2.49 14.69 10.69
CA PRO A 58 3.17 13.42 10.81
C PRO A 58 3.87 13.19 12.15
N ALA A 59 3.97 14.21 13.01
CA ALA A 59 4.75 14.14 14.27
C ALA A 59 4.34 13.00 15.22
N PRO A 60 3.03 12.69 15.41
CA PRO A 60 2.64 11.54 16.23
C PRO A 60 3.13 10.20 15.67
N ALA A 61 3.06 10.03 14.34
CA ALA A 61 3.58 8.82 13.68
C ALA A 61 5.10 8.72 13.79
N PHE A 62 5.83 9.82 13.57
CA PHE A 62 7.28 9.87 13.75
C PHE A 62 7.71 9.48 15.17
N ALA A 63 6.98 9.94 16.19
CA ALA A 63 7.25 9.56 17.58
C ALA A 63 7.06 8.06 17.81
N LEU A 64 5.98 7.47 17.28
CA LEU A 64 5.71 6.02 17.38
C LEU A 64 6.74 5.19 16.60
N ILE A 65 7.09 5.59 15.37
CA ILE A 65 8.08 4.90 14.55
C ILE A 65 9.44 4.91 15.25
N ARG A 66 9.88 6.06 15.78
CA ARG A 66 11.16 6.16 16.50
C ARG A 66 11.16 5.38 17.81
N LYS A 67 10.02 5.32 18.51
CA LYS A 67 9.88 4.48 19.71
C LYS A 67 10.06 2.99 19.35
N ALA A 68 9.54 2.55 18.22
CA ALA A 68 9.66 1.17 17.76
C ALA A 68 11.03 0.87 17.12
N ASN A 69 11.64 1.86 16.48
CA ASN A 69 12.94 1.77 15.82
C ASN A 69 13.76 3.05 16.06
N PRO A 70 14.62 3.08 17.11
CA PRO A 70 15.43 4.26 17.45
C PRO A 70 16.39 4.74 16.35
N ASP A 71 16.75 3.88 15.39
CA ASP A 71 17.62 4.23 14.26
C ASP A 71 16.94 5.15 13.24
N MET A 72 15.60 5.26 13.32
CA MET A 72 14.82 6.20 12.52
C MET A 72 15.01 7.63 13.02
N THR A 73 16.15 8.22 12.68
CA THR A 73 16.48 9.61 13.00
C THR A 73 15.44 10.58 12.42
N PRO A 74 15.28 11.79 13.00
CA PRO A 74 14.35 12.79 12.47
C PRO A 74 14.58 13.12 10.99
N ALA A 75 15.85 13.15 10.55
CA ALA A 75 16.20 13.39 9.17
C ALA A 75 15.77 12.24 8.24
N LEU A 76 15.93 10.98 8.67
CA LEU A 76 15.50 9.81 7.89
C LEU A 76 13.97 9.72 7.81
N LEU A 77 13.26 10.00 8.90
CA LEU A 77 11.80 10.05 8.92
C LEU A 77 11.26 11.12 7.97
N LYS A 78 11.82 12.32 8.04
CA LYS A 78 11.44 13.41 7.13
C LYS A 78 11.75 13.06 5.68
N PHE A 79 12.92 12.50 5.42
CA PHE A 79 13.29 12.05 4.07
C PHE A 79 12.32 10.99 3.55
N GLY A 80 12.05 9.92 4.31
CA GLY A 80 11.12 8.87 3.91
C GLY A 80 9.71 9.39 3.68
N TYR A 81 9.21 10.27 4.55
CA TYR A 81 7.93 10.96 4.36
C TYR A 81 7.87 11.74 3.05
N ASP A 82 8.90 12.54 2.76
CA ASP A 82 8.97 13.32 1.52
C ASP A 82 9.01 12.40 0.28
N GLN A 83 9.74 11.28 0.34
CA GLN A 83 9.81 10.31 -0.75
C GLN A 83 8.47 9.59 -0.99
N LEU A 84 7.76 9.18 0.07
CA LEU A 84 6.44 8.56 -0.03
C LEU A 84 5.47 9.46 -0.80
N LYS A 85 5.50 10.77 -0.52
CA LYS A 85 4.65 11.76 -1.19
C LYS A 85 5.11 12.05 -2.60
N ALA A 86 6.41 12.32 -2.81
CA ALA A 86 6.96 12.65 -4.12
C ALA A 86 6.74 11.53 -5.16
N HIS A 87 6.75 10.27 -4.71
CA HIS A 87 6.58 9.11 -5.58
C HIS A 87 5.18 8.49 -5.55
N GLN A 88 4.24 9.07 -4.80
CA GLN A 88 2.84 8.61 -4.73
C GLN A 88 2.75 7.13 -4.33
N VAL A 89 3.57 6.71 -3.37
CA VAL A 89 3.70 5.29 -3.00
C VAL A 89 2.41 4.74 -2.36
N VAL A 90 1.70 5.58 -1.61
CA VAL A 90 0.45 5.22 -0.90
C VAL A 90 -0.78 5.84 -1.58
N GLU A 91 -0.64 7.07 -2.09
CA GLU A 91 -1.71 7.84 -2.72
C GLU A 91 -1.43 8.05 -4.21
N ASP A 92 -1.93 7.13 -5.03
CA ASP A 92 -1.81 7.11 -6.49
C ASP A 92 -3.18 7.35 -7.16
N ALA A 93 -3.22 7.25 -8.50
CA ALA A 93 -4.47 7.44 -9.26
C ALA A 93 -5.56 6.40 -8.93
N THR A 94 -5.19 5.21 -8.46
CA THR A 94 -6.13 4.15 -8.06
C THR A 94 -6.70 4.47 -6.67
N THR A 95 -5.85 4.75 -5.70
CA THR A 95 -6.26 5.06 -4.33
C THR A 95 -6.94 6.42 -4.22
N ALA A 96 -6.70 7.35 -5.15
CA ALA A 96 -7.50 8.56 -5.29
C ALA A 96 -8.99 8.28 -5.59
N LYS A 97 -9.29 7.19 -6.33
CA LYS A 97 -10.65 6.78 -6.69
C LYS A 97 -11.28 5.86 -5.64
N ILE A 98 -10.51 4.88 -5.17
CA ILE A 98 -11.00 3.79 -4.32
C ILE A 98 -10.78 4.09 -2.82
N GLY A 99 -9.81 4.93 -2.48
CA GLY A 99 -9.30 5.15 -1.12
C GLY A 99 -7.96 4.47 -0.86
N ILE A 100 -7.23 4.92 0.17
CA ILE A 100 -5.94 4.36 0.58
C ILE A 100 -6.08 2.86 0.90
N GLY A 101 -5.19 2.03 0.33
CA GLY A 101 -5.29 0.57 0.39
C GLY A 101 -6.17 -0.04 -0.72
N GLY A 102 -6.67 0.78 -1.64
CA GLY A 102 -7.41 0.35 -2.81
C GLY A 102 -6.59 -0.59 -3.72
N MET A 103 -7.22 -1.67 -4.17
CA MET A 103 -6.67 -2.63 -5.12
C MET A 103 -7.71 -3.02 -6.16
N THR A 104 -7.29 -3.63 -7.28
CA THR A 104 -8.18 -3.99 -8.39
C THR A 104 -7.93 -5.42 -8.87
N ASP A 105 -8.99 -6.11 -9.33
CA ASP A 105 -8.83 -7.43 -9.97
C ASP A 105 -7.92 -7.35 -11.19
N ALA A 106 -8.03 -6.28 -11.98
CA ALA A 106 -7.22 -6.07 -13.18
C ALA A 106 -5.71 -6.10 -12.87
N ARG A 107 -5.26 -5.40 -11.81
CA ARG A 107 -3.84 -5.41 -11.41
C ARG A 107 -3.41 -6.77 -10.84
N TRP A 108 -4.26 -7.44 -10.06
CA TRP A 108 -3.99 -8.82 -9.61
C TRP A 108 -3.86 -9.80 -10.78
N LYS A 109 -4.71 -9.66 -11.80
CA LYS A 109 -4.64 -10.45 -13.03
C LYS A 109 -3.34 -10.18 -13.80
N GLY A 110 -2.99 -8.90 -13.98
CA GLY A 110 -1.74 -8.50 -14.64
C GLY A 110 -0.52 -9.09 -13.95
N PHE A 111 -0.44 -8.99 -12.63
CA PHE A 111 0.64 -9.61 -11.85
C PHE A 111 0.68 -11.13 -12.02
N TYR A 112 -0.47 -11.82 -11.95
CA TYR A 112 -0.55 -13.25 -12.20
C TYR A 112 -0.02 -13.62 -13.61
N GLU A 113 -0.42 -12.88 -14.64
CA GLU A 113 0.00 -13.13 -16.01
C GLU A 113 1.51 -12.93 -16.21
N GLN A 114 2.09 -11.90 -15.58
CA GLN A 114 3.54 -11.66 -15.56
C GLN A 114 4.29 -12.83 -14.93
N MET A 115 3.87 -13.28 -13.75
CA MET A 115 4.52 -14.38 -13.04
C MET A 115 4.35 -15.71 -13.77
N ARG A 116 3.18 -15.95 -14.39
CA ARG A 116 2.95 -17.13 -15.24
C ARG A 116 3.86 -17.09 -16.48
N ALA A 117 3.97 -15.95 -17.16
CA ALA A 117 4.83 -15.80 -18.34
C ALA A 117 6.32 -16.02 -17.99
N ALA A 118 6.72 -15.65 -16.77
CA ALA A 118 8.05 -15.93 -16.22
C ALA A 118 8.25 -17.38 -15.74
N GLY A 119 7.25 -18.25 -15.86
CA GLY A 119 7.32 -19.66 -15.40
C GLY A 119 7.22 -19.85 -13.88
N LEU A 120 6.86 -18.80 -13.14
CA LEU A 120 6.80 -18.83 -11.66
C LEU A 120 5.47 -19.37 -11.13
N TYR A 121 4.38 -19.24 -11.88
CA TYR A 121 3.06 -19.75 -11.49
C TYR A 121 2.51 -20.76 -12.50
N PRO A 122 1.85 -21.84 -12.04
CA PRO A 122 1.23 -22.82 -12.91
C PRO A 122 0.02 -22.22 -13.64
N ALA A 123 -0.25 -22.70 -14.85
CA ALA A 123 -1.30 -22.16 -15.71
C ALA A 123 -2.72 -22.27 -15.12
N GLN A 124 -2.97 -23.25 -14.25
CA GLN A 124 -4.28 -23.44 -13.59
C GLN A 124 -4.40 -22.72 -12.24
N PHE A 125 -3.46 -21.84 -11.87
CA PHE A 125 -3.54 -21.10 -10.62
C PHE A 125 -4.69 -20.08 -10.63
N ASP A 126 -5.66 -20.25 -9.74
CA ASP A 126 -6.75 -19.28 -9.55
C ASP A 126 -6.29 -18.12 -8.66
N TYR A 127 -5.74 -17.08 -9.29
CA TYR A 127 -5.23 -15.89 -8.61
C TYR A 127 -6.30 -15.16 -7.80
N ARG A 128 -7.60 -15.35 -8.10
CA ARG A 128 -8.69 -14.69 -7.36
C ARG A 128 -8.82 -15.20 -5.93
N LYS A 129 -8.24 -16.37 -5.61
CA LYS A 129 -8.18 -16.89 -4.24
C LYS A 129 -7.13 -16.18 -3.37
N ALA A 130 -6.26 -15.36 -3.96
CA ALA A 130 -5.18 -14.66 -3.25
C ALA A 130 -5.65 -13.38 -2.53
N TYR A 131 -6.78 -12.80 -2.92
CA TYR A 131 -7.22 -11.51 -2.40
C TYR A 131 -8.75 -11.40 -2.28
N THR A 132 -9.24 -10.31 -1.67
CA THR A 132 -10.66 -9.94 -1.67
C THR A 132 -10.82 -8.43 -1.70
N LEU A 133 -11.79 -7.93 -2.47
CA LEU A 133 -12.10 -6.50 -2.59
C LEU A 133 -13.24 -6.06 -1.66
N ARG A 134 -13.85 -7.00 -0.90
CA ARG A 134 -15.05 -6.75 -0.08
C ARG A 134 -14.86 -5.71 1.03
N PHE A 135 -13.61 -5.53 1.45
CA PHE A 135 -13.24 -4.66 2.56
C PHE A 135 -12.52 -3.39 2.12
N LEU A 136 -12.43 -3.15 0.81
CA LEU A 136 -11.80 -1.92 0.35
C LEU A 136 -12.56 -0.70 0.88
N PRO A 137 -11.84 0.41 1.15
CA PRO A 137 -12.50 1.66 1.39
C PRO A 137 -13.44 1.96 0.24
N LYS A 138 -14.55 2.61 0.54
CA LYS A 138 -15.39 3.19 -0.48
C LYS A 138 -14.95 4.64 -0.61
N GLY A 139 -14.13 4.94 -1.61
CA GLY A 139 -13.67 6.30 -1.90
C GLY A 139 -14.84 7.29 -2.10
N LYS A 140 -14.55 8.54 -2.43
CA LYS A 140 -15.53 9.64 -2.53
C LYS A 140 -16.76 9.35 -3.43
N ALA A 141 -16.72 8.32 -4.28
CA ALA A 141 -17.86 7.88 -5.10
C ALA A 141 -19.00 7.18 -4.34
N ALA A 142 -18.80 6.74 -3.09
CA ALA A 142 -19.85 6.09 -2.30
C ALA A 142 -20.50 7.01 -1.25
N ALA A 143 -20.09 8.28 -1.22
CA ALA A 143 -20.69 9.32 -0.40
C ALA A 143 -21.45 10.31 -1.30
N ARG A 144 -22.43 9.81 -2.05
CA ARG A 144 -23.52 10.56 -2.68
C ARG A 144 -24.78 9.71 -2.65
#